data_AF-A0A3D3KXG7-F1
#
_entry.id   AF-A0A3D3KXG7-F1
#
_cell.length_a   1.000
_cell.length_b   1.000
_cell.length_c   1.000
_cell.angle_alpha   90.00
_cell.angle_beta   90.00
_cell.angle_gamma   90.00
#
_symmetry.space_group_name_H-M   'P 1'
#
loop_
_entity.id
_entity.type
_entity.pdbx_description
1 polymer ?
#
loop_
_entity_poly.entity_id
_entity_poly.type
_entity_poly.pdbx_seq_one_letter_code
_entity_poly.pdbx_strand_id
1 'polypeptide(L)'
;VFRSLITLKALTYAPTGGIVAAVTTSLPEQLGGPRNWDYRYCWLRDATMTLQALLAGGYTAEAAAWRDWLLRAVAGDPADLQIMYGIHGERRLPELELPWLAGYENSKPVRTGNGAAEQLQLDVWGEVLDCLALTRNSLLKHTDESWDVQVALMQHLETIWDQPDNGLWEMRGPRRHFTHSKVMA
;
A
#
# COMPACT_ATOMS: atom_id res chain seq x y z
N VAL A 1 -10.86 17.80 11.86
CA VAL A 1 -10.69 17.25 10.50
C VAL A 1 -9.42 17.77 9.82
N PHE A 2 -9.20 19.09 9.69
CA PHE A 2 -8.02 19.67 8.99
C PHE A 2 -6.66 19.07 9.34
N ARG A 3 -6.34 18.90 10.62
CA ARG A 3 -5.07 18.31 11.05
C ARG A 3 -4.81 16.93 10.42
N SER A 4 -5.81 16.05 10.37
CA SER A 4 -5.67 14.72 9.78
C SER A 4 -5.41 14.79 8.28
N LEU A 5 -6.12 15.66 7.55
CA LEU A 5 -5.90 15.88 6.11
C LEU A 5 -4.51 16.44 5.83
N ILE A 6 -4.02 17.36 6.67
CA ILE A 6 -2.64 17.88 6.57
C ILE A 6 -1.63 16.75 6.78
N THR A 7 -1.84 15.90 7.79
CA THR A 7 -0.98 14.74 8.03
C THR A 7 -0.96 13.80 6.83
N LEU A 8 -2.12 13.39 6.32
CA LEU A 8 -2.22 12.52 5.14
C LEU A 8 -1.56 13.14 3.90
N LYS A 9 -1.77 14.43 3.67
CA LYS A 9 -1.13 15.17 2.59
C LYS A 9 0.40 15.20 2.75
N ALA A 10 0.91 15.31 3.98
CA ALA A 10 2.34 15.27 4.27
C ALA A 10 2.98 13.89 4.07
N LEU A 11 2.20 12.81 4.03
CA LEU A 11 2.66 11.46 3.68
C LEU A 11 2.78 11.24 2.16
N THR A 12 2.30 12.20 1.34
CA THR A 12 2.40 12.13 -0.12
C THR A 12 3.74 12.66 -0.60
N TYR A 13 4.53 11.83 -1.28
CA TYR A 13 5.78 12.24 -1.92
C TYR A 13 5.50 13.02 -3.21
N ALA A 14 5.51 14.35 -3.10
CA ALA A 14 5.16 15.28 -4.17
C ALA A 14 5.80 14.97 -5.55
N PRO A 15 7.08 14.56 -5.67
CA PRO A 15 7.69 14.30 -6.98
C PRO A 15 7.08 13.13 -7.75
N THR A 16 6.57 12.09 -7.07
CA THR A 16 6.09 10.88 -7.75
C THR A 16 4.60 10.63 -7.57
N GLY A 17 3.99 11.15 -6.50
CA GLY A 17 2.61 10.85 -6.11
C GLY A 17 2.46 9.64 -5.18
N GLY A 18 3.55 8.93 -4.86
CA GLY A 18 3.52 7.81 -3.91
C GLY A 18 3.16 8.27 -2.50
N ILE A 19 2.38 7.48 -1.76
CA ILE A 19 1.88 7.81 -0.42
C ILE A 19 2.40 6.77 0.56
N VAL A 20 3.23 7.16 1.51
CA VAL A 20 3.79 6.20 2.49
C VAL A 20 2.80 5.91 3.61
N ALA A 21 2.83 4.69 4.16
CA ALA A 21 2.00 4.31 5.30
C ALA A 21 2.34 5.17 6.55
N ALA A 22 3.62 5.39 6.81
CA ALA A 22 4.09 6.38 7.78
C ALA A 22 5.53 6.86 7.48
N VAL A 23 5.87 8.06 7.96
CA VAL A 23 7.24 8.61 7.87
C VAL A 23 8.16 8.11 9.01
N THR A 24 7.97 6.86 9.42
CA THR A 24 8.66 6.26 10.57
C THR A 24 9.20 4.89 10.21
N THR A 25 10.29 4.51 10.88
CA THR A 25 10.83 3.15 10.81
C THR A 25 11.17 2.68 12.21
N SER A 26 10.92 1.39 12.47
CA SER A 26 11.31 0.70 13.69
C SER A 26 10.75 1.31 14.98
N LEU A 27 9.63 2.03 14.88
CA LEU A 27 8.88 2.40 16.08
C LEU A 27 8.13 1.16 16.57
N PRO A 28 8.22 0.85 17.87
CA PRO A 28 7.64 -0.38 18.40
C PRO A 28 6.12 -0.27 18.52
N GLU A 29 5.39 -1.27 18.04
CA GLU A 29 3.95 -1.41 18.34
C GLU A 29 3.70 -1.54 19.86
N GLN A 30 4.66 -2.14 20.57
CA GLN A 30 4.69 -2.26 22.02
C GLN A 30 6.14 -2.07 22.48
N LEU A 31 6.38 -1.16 23.42
CA LEU A 31 7.73 -0.92 23.98
C LEU A 31 8.41 -2.22 24.41
N GLY A 32 9.66 -2.41 23.98
CA GLY A 32 10.44 -3.64 24.20
C GLY A 32 9.99 -4.85 23.36
N GLY A 33 8.94 -4.72 22.57
CA GLY A 33 8.41 -5.76 21.70
C GLY A 33 9.18 -5.91 20.38
N PRO A 34 8.97 -7.02 19.64
CA PRO A 34 9.73 -7.33 18.42
C PRO A 34 9.09 -6.76 17.14
N ARG A 35 7.88 -6.19 17.22
CA ARG A 35 7.12 -5.68 16.06
C ARG A 35 7.46 -4.21 15.81
N ASN A 36 8.61 -4.02 15.18
CA ASN A 36 9.22 -2.72 14.92
C ASN A 36 9.49 -2.65 13.41
N TRP A 37 8.50 -2.25 12.63
CA TRP A 37 8.54 -2.33 11.15
C TRP A 37 8.96 -1.00 10.51
N ASP A 38 9.47 -1.07 9.29
CA ASP A 38 9.70 0.10 8.44
C ASP A 38 8.41 0.43 7.67
N TYR A 39 7.80 1.58 7.96
CA TYR A 39 6.52 2.00 7.37
C TYR A 39 6.69 3.04 6.26
N ARG A 40 7.94 3.35 5.85
CA ARG A 40 8.25 4.39 4.85
C ARG A 40 7.98 3.96 3.40
N TYR A 41 7.17 2.92 3.20
CA TYR A 41 6.81 2.36 1.91
C TYR A 41 5.36 2.70 1.56
N CYS A 42 5.06 2.69 0.27
CA CYS A 42 3.72 2.89 -0.24
C CYS A 42 2.99 1.54 -0.25
N TRP A 43 2.33 1.20 0.86
CA TRP A 43 1.33 0.15 0.86
C TRP A 43 0.14 0.58 0.03
N LEU A 44 -0.28 -0.27 -0.91
CA LEU A 44 -1.37 0.07 -1.81
C LEU A 44 -2.67 0.30 -1.03
N ARG A 45 -2.97 -0.55 -0.06
CA ARG A 45 -4.14 -0.40 0.84
C ARG A 45 -4.12 0.89 1.65
N ASP A 46 -2.99 1.20 2.30
CA ASP A 46 -2.89 2.40 3.13
C ASP A 46 -3.00 3.68 2.27
N ALA A 47 -2.47 3.64 1.05
CA ALA A 47 -2.62 4.69 0.07
C ALA A 47 -4.08 4.82 -0.42
N THR A 48 -4.79 3.73 -0.69
CA THR A 48 -6.20 3.77 -1.14
C THR A 48 -7.09 4.37 -0.06
N MET A 49 -6.92 3.97 1.20
CA MET A 49 -7.63 4.57 2.35
C MET A 49 -7.32 6.06 2.51
N THR A 50 -6.06 6.45 2.33
CA THR A 50 -5.64 7.86 2.36
C THR A 50 -6.32 8.66 1.25
N LEU A 51 -6.39 8.10 0.05
CA LEU A 51 -7.02 8.74 -1.11
C LEU A 51 -8.52 8.86 -0.96
N GLN A 52 -9.21 7.85 -0.41
CA GLN A 52 -10.64 7.96 -0.11
C GLN A 52 -10.91 9.15 0.83
N ALA A 53 -10.08 9.34 1.87
CA ALA A 53 -10.20 10.47 2.78
C ALA A 53 -9.91 11.82 2.10
N LEU A 54 -8.90 11.88 1.22
CA LEU A 54 -8.55 13.08 0.45
C LEU A 54 -9.65 13.43 -0.57
N LEU A 55 -10.16 12.45 -1.31
CA LEU A 55 -11.27 12.62 -2.26
C LEU A 55 -12.54 13.10 -1.55
N ALA A 56 -12.87 12.54 -0.39
CA ALA A 56 -13.99 13.02 0.43
C ALA A 56 -13.81 14.48 0.89
N GLY A 57 -12.56 14.94 1.00
CA GLY A 57 -12.20 16.34 1.27
C GLY A 57 -12.10 17.23 0.03
N GLY A 58 -12.34 16.71 -1.18
CA GLY A 58 -12.25 17.44 -2.44
C GLY A 58 -10.84 17.52 -3.06
N TYR A 59 -9.87 16.77 -2.53
CA TYR A 59 -8.48 16.77 -2.98
C TYR A 59 -8.28 15.72 -4.08
N THR A 60 -8.53 16.11 -5.34
CA THR A 60 -8.51 15.21 -6.50
C THR A 60 -7.15 15.12 -7.19
N ALA A 61 -6.26 16.09 -6.99
CA ALA A 61 -4.93 16.12 -7.61
C ALA A 61 -4.04 14.98 -7.09
N GLU A 62 -4.20 14.64 -5.82
CA GLU A 62 -3.50 13.56 -5.13
C GLU A 62 -3.91 12.20 -5.68
N ALA A 63 -5.20 11.99 -5.95
CA ALA A 63 -5.71 10.78 -6.58
C ALA A 63 -5.18 10.62 -8.01
N ALA A 64 -5.15 11.70 -8.80
CA ALA A 64 -4.54 11.69 -10.13
C ALA A 64 -3.04 11.35 -10.07
N ALA A 65 -2.29 12.00 -9.17
CA ALA A 65 -0.85 11.76 -9.02
C ALA A 65 -0.54 10.33 -8.55
N TRP A 66 -1.33 9.78 -7.62
CA TRP A 66 -1.17 8.40 -7.17
C TRP A 66 -1.57 7.39 -8.23
N ARG A 67 -2.63 7.63 -9.02
CA ARG A 67 -2.94 6.78 -10.18
C ARG A 67 -1.75 6.71 -11.13
N ASP A 68 -1.17 7.86 -11.49
CA ASP A 68 -0.03 7.90 -12.40
C ASP A 68 1.21 7.21 -11.78
N TRP A 69 1.38 7.31 -10.47
CA TRP A 69 2.39 6.56 -9.73
C TRP A 69 2.15 5.05 -9.80
N LEU A 70 0.92 4.60 -9.55
CA LEU A 70 0.56 3.19 -9.57
C LEU A 70 0.82 2.60 -10.96
N LEU A 71 0.36 3.26 -12.02
CA LEU A 71 0.58 2.82 -13.40
C LEU A 71 2.07 2.62 -13.73
N ARG A 72 2.95 3.47 -13.18
CA ARG A 72 4.41 3.29 -13.30
C ARG A 72 4.94 2.14 -12.43
N ALA A 73 4.44 1.99 -11.20
CA ALA A 73 4.90 0.98 -10.25
C ALA A 73 4.48 -0.46 -10.64
N VAL A 74 3.29 -0.60 -11.23
CA VAL A 74 2.70 -1.90 -11.65
C VAL A 74 2.92 -2.21 -13.13
N ALA A 75 3.65 -1.36 -13.86
CA ALA A 75 3.96 -1.59 -15.27
C ALA A 75 4.58 -2.99 -15.46
N GLY A 76 3.89 -3.84 -16.23
CA GLY A 76 4.27 -5.24 -16.41
C GLY A 76 3.07 -6.19 -16.34
N ASP A 77 3.26 -7.35 -15.72
CA ASP A 77 2.23 -8.37 -15.55
C ASP A 77 1.30 -8.03 -14.35
N PRO A 78 -0.04 -8.02 -14.52
CA PRO A 78 -0.98 -7.88 -13.41
C PRO A 78 -0.81 -8.91 -12.28
N ALA A 79 -0.27 -10.10 -12.58
CA ALA A 79 0.04 -11.13 -11.60
C ALA A 79 1.19 -10.71 -10.65
N ASP A 80 1.97 -9.72 -11.05
CA ASP A 80 3.10 -9.20 -10.29
C ASP A 80 2.70 -8.02 -9.37
N LEU A 81 1.41 -7.83 -9.06
CA LEU A 81 1.02 -6.83 -8.07
C LEU A 81 1.63 -7.17 -6.70
N GLN A 82 2.38 -6.24 -6.12
CA GLN A 82 2.86 -6.32 -4.74
C GLN A 82 1.96 -5.50 -3.83
N ILE A 83 1.94 -5.87 -2.56
CA ILE A 83 1.16 -5.17 -1.55
C ILE A 83 1.72 -3.78 -1.23
N MET A 84 3.02 -3.57 -1.48
CA MET A 84 3.73 -2.33 -1.20
C MET A 84 4.91 -2.12 -2.15
N TYR A 85 5.31 -0.85 -2.31
CA TYR A 85 6.44 -0.44 -3.13
C TYR A 85 7.23 0.68 -2.46
N GLY A 86 8.46 0.91 -2.91
CA GLY A 86 9.20 2.14 -2.64
C GLY A 86 8.50 3.37 -3.22
N ILE A 87 8.86 4.56 -2.75
CA ILE A 87 8.22 5.82 -3.17
C ILE A 87 8.38 6.14 -4.66
N HIS A 88 9.37 5.56 -5.34
CA HIS A 88 9.53 5.65 -6.79
C HIS A 88 9.00 4.41 -7.55
N GLY A 89 8.34 3.48 -6.85
CA GLY A 89 7.82 2.23 -7.41
C GLY A 89 8.79 1.04 -7.27
N GLU A 90 9.82 1.14 -6.44
CA GLU A 90 10.79 0.07 -6.26
C GLU A 90 10.14 -1.18 -5.64
N ARG A 91 10.37 -2.34 -6.26
CA ARG A 91 9.79 -3.63 -5.85
C ARG A 91 10.60 -4.37 -4.79
N ARG A 92 11.91 -4.11 -4.75
CA ARG A 92 12.86 -4.84 -3.91
C ARG A 92 13.04 -4.10 -2.59
N LEU A 93 12.37 -4.59 -1.54
CA LEU A 93 12.34 -3.98 -0.21
C LEU A 93 12.93 -4.92 0.86
N PRO A 94 14.22 -5.28 0.75
CA PRO A 94 14.81 -6.33 1.58
C PRO A 94 14.79 -5.94 3.06
N GLU A 95 14.18 -6.78 3.89
CA GLU A 95 14.17 -6.59 5.34
C GLU A 95 15.56 -6.89 5.92
N LEU A 96 16.11 -5.92 6.64
CA LEU A 96 17.44 -6.01 7.27
C LEU A 96 17.34 -5.53 8.72
N GLU A 97 17.88 -6.33 9.64
CA GLU A 97 18.05 -5.90 11.04
C GLU A 97 19.36 -5.10 11.20
N LEU A 98 19.31 -4.04 12.01
CA LEU A 98 20.42 -3.13 12.28
C LEU A 98 20.84 -3.27 13.76
N PRO A 99 21.59 -4.34 14.13
CA PRO A 99 21.86 -4.71 15.52
C PRO A 99 22.69 -3.69 16.32
N TRP A 100 23.39 -2.79 15.61
CA TRP A 100 24.21 -1.73 16.22
C TRP A 100 23.39 -0.52 16.71
N LEU A 101 22.10 -0.44 16.35
CA LEU A 101 21.21 0.61 16.84
C LEU A 101 20.46 0.13 18.10
N ALA A 102 20.36 1.01 19.10
CA ALA A 102 19.65 0.71 20.33
C ALA A 102 18.13 0.59 20.13
N GLY A 103 17.59 1.33 19.15
CA GLY A 103 16.14 1.43 18.91
C GLY A 103 15.45 2.44 19.84
N TYR A 104 14.22 2.81 19.50
CA TYR A 104 13.42 3.73 20.29
C TYR A 104 13.10 3.11 21.65
N GLU A 105 13.41 3.81 22.75
CA GLU A 105 13.24 3.29 24.12
C GLU A 105 13.91 1.92 24.32
N ASN A 106 15.07 1.70 23.68
CA ASN A 106 15.82 0.43 23.65
C ASN A 106 15.04 -0.76 23.05
N SER A 107 13.97 -0.50 22.29
CA SER A 107 13.16 -1.54 21.66
C SER A 107 13.88 -2.13 20.45
N LYS A 108 14.05 -3.44 20.46
CA LYS A 108 14.76 -4.19 19.42
C LYS A 108 13.86 -5.24 18.77
N PRO A 109 14.15 -5.60 17.52
CA PRO A 109 15.25 -5.08 16.69
C PRO A 109 14.86 -3.78 15.98
N VAL A 110 15.88 -3.07 15.50
CA VAL A 110 15.72 -1.99 14.52
C VAL A 110 15.83 -2.61 13.14
N ARG A 111 14.90 -2.29 12.24
CA ARG A 111 14.82 -2.83 10.89
C ARG A 111 14.74 -1.72 9.83
N THR A 112 15.16 -2.06 8.62
CA THR A 112 14.78 -1.33 7.41
C THR A 112 14.31 -2.33 6.36
N GLY A 113 13.51 -1.89 5.40
CA GLY A 113 12.81 -2.83 4.52
C GLY A 113 11.62 -3.48 5.22
N ASN A 114 10.89 -4.32 4.48
CA ASN A 114 9.74 -5.00 5.04
C ASN A 114 9.49 -6.33 4.33
N GLY A 115 9.54 -7.41 5.10
CA GLY A 115 9.34 -8.76 4.58
C GLY A 115 7.93 -9.05 4.08
N ALA A 116 6.95 -8.19 4.35
CA ALA A 116 5.62 -8.35 3.79
C ALA A 116 5.57 -8.07 2.27
N ALA A 117 6.62 -7.49 1.67
CA ALA A 117 6.65 -7.17 0.24
C ALA A 117 6.57 -8.41 -0.68
N GLU A 118 6.84 -9.60 -0.13
CA GLU A 118 6.76 -10.89 -0.82
C GLU A 118 5.46 -11.65 -0.51
N GLN A 119 4.58 -11.09 0.34
CA GLN A 119 3.33 -11.71 0.72
C GLN A 119 2.24 -11.52 -0.34
N LEU A 120 1.32 -12.48 -0.38
CA LEU A 120 0.08 -12.36 -1.13
C LEU A 120 -1.00 -11.84 -0.17
N GLN A 121 -1.66 -10.74 -0.52
CA GLN A 121 -2.80 -10.21 0.24
C GLN A 121 -3.92 -9.85 -0.75
N LEU A 122 -4.94 -10.71 -0.84
CA LEU A 122 -5.94 -10.61 -1.91
C LEU A 122 -6.80 -9.34 -1.81
N ASP A 123 -6.91 -8.76 -0.62
CA ASP A 123 -7.63 -7.50 -0.41
C ASP A 123 -7.05 -6.34 -1.23
N VAL A 124 -5.74 -6.35 -1.49
CA VAL A 124 -5.07 -5.27 -2.20
C VAL A 124 -5.60 -5.08 -3.62
N TRP A 125 -6.02 -6.15 -4.30
CA TRP A 125 -6.61 -6.03 -5.64
C TRP A 125 -7.92 -5.24 -5.59
N GLY A 126 -8.81 -5.58 -4.66
CA GLY A 126 -10.08 -4.88 -4.45
C GLY A 126 -9.87 -3.40 -4.07
N GLU A 127 -8.97 -3.13 -3.13
CA GLU A 127 -8.61 -1.78 -2.70
C GLU A 127 -8.12 -0.91 -3.87
N VAL A 128 -7.24 -1.45 -4.71
CA VAL A 128 -6.71 -0.76 -5.88
C VAL A 128 -7.80 -0.51 -6.91
N LEU A 129 -8.62 -1.52 -7.22
CA LEU A 129 -9.71 -1.41 -8.18
C LEU A 129 -10.74 -0.35 -7.75
N ASP A 130 -11.14 -0.36 -6.47
CA ASP A 130 -12.06 0.63 -5.90
C ASP A 130 -11.47 2.05 -6.00
N CYS A 131 -10.21 2.22 -5.59
CA CYS A 131 -9.55 3.53 -5.64
C CYS A 131 -9.41 4.07 -7.07
N LEU A 132 -9.07 3.23 -8.04
CA LEU A 132 -9.00 3.62 -9.45
C LEU A 132 -10.39 4.00 -9.99
N ALA A 133 -11.44 3.28 -9.61
CA ALA A 133 -12.82 3.60 -9.97
C ALA A 133 -13.27 4.94 -9.35
N LEU A 134 -13.02 5.16 -8.06
CA LEU A 134 -13.32 6.42 -7.37
C LEU A 134 -12.56 7.60 -8.00
N THR A 135 -11.29 7.40 -8.36
CA THR A 135 -10.45 8.40 -9.01
C THR A 135 -11.03 8.77 -10.37
N ARG A 136 -11.36 7.79 -11.23
CA ARG A 136 -12.01 8.03 -12.53
C ARG A 136 -13.31 8.81 -12.38
N ASN A 137 -14.17 8.39 -11.46
CA ASN A 137 -15.46 9.04 -11.22
C ASN A 137 -15.31 10.49 -10.72
N SER A 138 -14.22 10.79 -10.02
CA SER A 138 -13.92 12.12 -9.50
C SER A 138 -13.27 13.05 -10.54
N LEU A 139 -12.60 12.49 -11.56
CA LEU A 139 -11.82 13.27 -12.52
C LEU A 139 -12.60 13.70 -13.78
N LEU A 140 -13.74 13.08 -14.12
CA LEU A 140 -14.78 13.42 -15.13
C LEU A 140 -14.38 13.98 -16.53
N LYS A 141 -13.10 14.27 -16.81
CA LYS A 141 -12.63 15.10 -17.93
C LYS A 141 -11.31 14.62 -18.57
N HIS A 142 -10.69 13.57 -18.05
CA HIS A 142 -9.44 13.02 -18.58
C HIS A 142 -9.67 11.63 -19.16
N THR A 143 -8.98 11.31 -20.27
CA THR A 143 -8.83 9.93 -20.75
C THR A 143 -8.26 9.08 -19.63
N ASP A 144 -8.97 8.01 -19.25
CA ASP A 144 -8.57 7.13 -18.17
C ASP A 144 -7.60 6.06 -18.68
N GLU A 145 -6.31 6.37 -18.63
CA GLU A 145 -5.23 5.43 -18.98
C GLU A 145 -5.14 4.23 -18.03
N SER A 146 -5.91 4.22 -16.93
CA SER A 146 -5.91 3.13 -15.96
C SER A 146 -6.97 2.05 -16.21
N TRP A 147 -7.85 2.22 -17.21
CA TRP A 147 -8.92 1.25 -17.47
C TRP A 147 -8.37 -0.12 -17.86
N ASP A 148 -7.41 -0.17 -18.77
CA ASP A 148 -6.81 -1.44 -19.21
C ASP A 148 -6.12 -2.15 -18.04
N VAL A 149 -5.49 -1.39 -17.12
CA VAL A 149 -4.91 -1.94 -15.89
C VAL A 149 -5.98 -2.50 -14.96
N GLN A 150 -7.12 -1.82 -14.78
CA GLN A 150 -8.23 -2.33 -13.97
C GLN A 150 -8.78 -3.65 -14.53
N VAL A 151 -8.99 -3.71 -15.86
CA VAL A 151 -9.46 -4.94 -16.52
C VAL A 151 -8.46 -6.07 -16.30
N ALA A 152 -7.17 -5.80 -16.48
CA ALA A 152 -6.13 -6.82 -16.34
C ALA A 152 -5.96 -7.30 -14.88
N LEU A 153 -6.07 -6.40 -13.90
CA LEU A 153 -6.10 -6.74 -12.47
C LEU A 153 -7.31 -7.60 -12.11
N MET A 154 -8.50 -7.26 -12.61
CA MET A 154 -9.72 -8.03 -12.38
C MET A 154 -9.61 -9.44 -12.99
N GLN A 155 -9.14 -9.55 -14.22
CA GLN A 155 -8.93 -10.84 -14.89
C GLN A 155 -7.99 -11.75 -14.10
N HIS A 156 -6.93 -11.18 -13.51
CA HIS A 156 -6.05 -11.96 -12.63
C HIS A 156 -6.74 -12.37 -11.33
N LEU A 157 -7.43 -11.44 -10.67
CA LEU A 157 -8.14 -11.68 -9.42
C LEU A 157 -9.17 -12.81 -9.55
N GLU A 158 -9.92 -12.86 -10.66
CA GLU A 158 -10.87 -13.92 -10.98
C GLU A 158 -10.24 -15.33 -10.92
N THR A 159 -8.93 -15.45 -11.11
CA THR A 159 -8.20 -16.74 -11.08
C THR A 159 -7.65 -17.11 -9.70
N ILE A 160 -7.56 -16.16 -8.77
CA ILE A 160 -6.89 -16.37 -7.47
C ILE A 160 -7.76 -16.01 -6.25
N TRP A 161 -8.95 -15.43 -6.44
CA TRP A 161 -9.78 -14.87 -5.37
C TRP A 161 -10.15 -15.87 -4.27
N ASP A 162 -10.19 -17.17 -4.56
CA ASP A 162 -10.54 -18.22 -3.60
C ASP A 162 -9.34 -18.77 -2.81
N GLN A 163 -8.10 -18.46 -3.21
CA GLN A 163 -6.87 -18.97 -2.60
C GLN A 163 -6.61 -18.44 -1.18
N PRO A 164 -5.92 -19.17 -0.29
CA PRO A 164 -5.49 -18.62 0.99
C PRO A 164 -4.41 -17.53 0.79
N ASP A 165 -4.38 -16.53 1.66
CA ASP A 165 -3.45 -15.39 1.61
C ASP A 165 -2.86 -15.05 2.99
N ASN A 166 -2.13 -13.94 3.12
CA ASN A 166 -1.52 -13.48 4.37
C ASN A 166 -2.41 -12.53 5.19
N GLY A 167 -3.54 -12.10 4.62
CA GLY A 167 -4.53 -11.23 5.25
C GLY A 167 -4.02 -9.81 5.51
N LEU A 168 -4.97 -8.94 5.90
CA LEU A 168 -4.73 -7.52 6.20
C LEU A 168 -3.59 -7.27 7.21
N TRP A 169 -3.43 -8.17 8.18
CA TRP A 169 -2.42 -8.07 9.24
C TRP A 169 -1.09 -8.72 8.91
N GLU A 170 -0.88 -9.11 7.65
CA GLU A 170 0.41 -9.51 7.12
C GLU A 170 1.04 -10.68 7.88
N MET A 171 0.17 -11.61 8.29
CA MET A 171 0.51 -12.64 9.26
C MET A 171 1.71 -13.45 8.77
N ARG A 172 2.79 -13.43 9.55
CA ARG A 172 3.96 -14.28 9.29
C ARG A 172 3.56 -15.74 9.53
N GLY A 173 3.71 -16.58 8.51
CA GLY A 173 3.38 -17.99 8.57
C GLY A 173 2.64 -18.51 7.34
N PRO A 174 1.97 -19.68 7.44
CA PRO A 174 1.23 -20.23 6.32
C PRO A 174 0.02 -19.36 5.98
N ARG A 175 -0.27 -19.27 4.68
CA ARG A 175 -1.46 -18.59 4.16
C ARG A 175 -2.75 -19.24 4.67
N ARG A 176 -3.80 -18.44 4.87
CA ARG A 176 -5.13 -18.89 5.35
C ARG A 176 -6.24 -18.17 4.61
N HIS A 177 -7.46 -18.67 4.72
CA HIS A 177 -8.63 -17.92 4.26
C HIS A 177 -9.02 -16.88 5.30
N PHE A 178 -8.88 -15.60 4.96
CA PHE A 178 -9.32 -14.49 5.78
C PHE A 178 -10.60 -13.87 5.20
N THR A 179 -11.60 -13.65 6.05
CA THR A 179 -12.90 -13.09 5.63
C THR A 179 -12.75 -11.74 4.95
N HIS A 180 -11.90 -10.85 5.48
CA HIS A 180 -11.63 -9.54 4.88
C HIS A 180 -11.14 -9.67 3.44
N SER A 181 -10.12 -10.51 3.23
CA SER A 181 -9.56 -10.76 1.90
C SER A 181 -10.60 -11.29 0.92
N LYS A 182 -11.56 -12.11 1.38
CA LYS A 182 -12.65 -12.65 0.53
C LYS A 182 -13.80 -11.68 0.26
N VAL A 183 -13.95 -10.65 1.09
CA VAL A 183 -14.95 -9.60 0.87
C VAL A 183 -14.41 -8.57 -0.11
N MET A 184 -13.10 -8.30 -0.05
CA MET A 184 -12.43 -7.34 -0.92
C MET A 184 -12.05 -7.90 -2.29
N ALA A 185 -11.71 -9.19 -2.37
CA ALA A 185 -11.47 -9.89 -3.62
C ALA A 185 -12.77 -10.18 -4.37
#